data_AF-A0AAV4Y858-F1
#
_entry.id   AF-A0AAV4Y858-F1
#
_cell.length_a   1.000
_cell.length_b   1.000
_cell.length_c   1.000
_cell.angle_alpha   90.00
_cell.angle_beta   90.00
_cell.angle_gamma   90.00
#
_symmetry.space_group_name_H-M   'P 1'
#
loop_
_entity.id
_entity.type
_entity.pdbx_description
1 polymer ?
#
loop_
_entity_poly.entity_id
_entity_poly.type
_entity_poly.pdbx_seq_one_letter_code
_entity_poly.pdbx_strand_id
1 'polypeptide(L)'
;MISDLIRWNHTQSFTVPKYVPTTSEYSKEFKFDKDDAYLLDHKIDGRSLFPATGYICLAWEALAAKLQKNFKEMPVAIEDFKIHRAIVIVPSVLIKIFVNILDSSGRFEIIEGKTLVASGRVSECKNMTFQESDPKYSGNDLSVSGRDLYDELKRTGYEYGPYFQNLVESNIEGTGGLVMWRNKWIPFLDSLLLFFGLLSDDLGFCLPTGALSFKIDPNLLKLLPARTVIQKKGHCCSK
;
A
#
# COMPACT_ATOMS: atom_id res chain seq x y z
N MET A 1 40.83 40.61 27.63
CA MET A 1 39.86 39.61 27.14
C MET A 1 38.64 40.35 26.63
N ILE A 2 38.36 40.28 25.33
CA ILE A 2 37.26 41.02 24.67
C ILE A 2 36.09 40.09 24.26
N SER A 3 36.32 38.77 24.30
CA SER A 3 35.37 37.74 23.87
C SER A 3 34.07 37.75 24.67
N ASP A 4 34.15 38.00 25.98
CA ASP A 4 33.01 37.85 26.90
C ASP A 4 32.04 39.05 26.83
N LEU A 5 32.44 40.11 26.15
CA LEU A 5 31.63 41.31 25.89
C LEU A 5 30.80 41.19 24.60
N ILE A 6 31.07 40.18 23.77
CA ILE A 6 30.35 39.95 22.52
C ILE A 6 29.22 38.94 22.78
N ARG A 7 27.98 39.43 22.81
CA ARG A 7 26.77 38.60 22.93
C ARG A 7 26.06 38.50 21.60
N TRP A 8 25.61 37.29 21.26
CA TRP A 8 24.84 37.03 20.05
C TRP A 8 23.34 37.04 20.35
N ASN A 9 22.55 37.45 19.35
CA ASN A 9 21.11 37.36 19.46
C ASN A 9 20.64 35.92 19.17
N HIS A 10 20.21 35.21 20.21
CA HIS A 10 19.73 33.83 20.15
C HIS A 10 18.21 33.70 19.99
N THR A 11 17.48 34.76 19.59
CA THR A 11 16.02 34.70 19.42
C THR A 11 15.58 33.80 18.27
N GLN A 12 16.46 33.52 17.30
CA GLN A 12 16.17 32.58 16.22
C GLN A 12 16.72 31.19 16.54
N SER A 13 15.84 30.20 16.51
CA SER A 13 16.20 28.80 16.58
C SER A 13 16.32 28.21 15.18
N PHE A 14 17.43 27.56 14.90
CA PHE A 14 17.62 26.78 13.67
C PHE A 14 17.39 25.29 13.95
N THR A 15 16.87 24.57 12.97
CA THR A 15 16.76 23.11 13.04
C THR A 15 18.17 22.51 13.03
N VAL A 16 18.63 22.01 14.17
CA VAL A 16 19.88 21.28 14.27
C VAL A 16 19.61 19.82 13.88
N PRO A 17 20.34 19.23 12.92
CA PRO A 17 20.29 17.81 12.64
C PRO A 17 20.62 17.05 13.92
N LYS A 18 19.63 16.33 14.48
CA LYS A 18 19.88 15.46 15.62
C LYS A 18 20.67 14.25 15.12
N TYR A 19 21.72 13.88 15.83
CA TYR A 19 22.38 12.59 15.63
C TYR A 19 21.34 11.50 15.83
N VAL A 20 20.89 10.88 14.75
CA VAL A 20 20.04 9.70 14.79
C VAL A 20 21.02 8.53 14.82
N PRO A 21 21.10 7.76 15.92
CA PRO A 21 21.87 6.53 15.90
C PRO A 21 21.37 5.68 14.72
N THR A 22 22.26 4.91 14.10
CA THR A 22 21.92 3.98 13.01
C THR A 22 21.08 2.81 13.54
N THR A 23 19.95 3.10 14.18
CA THR A 23 18.93 2.10 14.50
C THR A 23 18.29 1.73 13.16
N SER A 24 18.32 0.45 12.85
CA SER A 24 17.69 -0.20 11.69
C SER A 24 16.15 -0.05 11.62
N GLU A 25 15.58 0.83 12.43
CA GLU A 25 14.16 1.05 12.60
C GLU A 25 13.69 2.18 11.68
N TYR A 26 12.91 1.82 10.66
CA TYR A 26 12.27 2.77 9.76
C TYR A 26 10.98 3.27 10.41
N SER A 27 10.69 4.57 10.34
CA SER A 27 9.40 5.09 10.82
C SER A 27 8.83 6.13 9.88
N LYS A 28 7.50 6.21 9.83
CA LYS A 28 6.75 7.18 9.02
C LYS A 28 5.59 7.75 9.82
N GLU A 29 5.43 9.06 9.72
CA GLU A 29 4.34 9.81 10.34
C GLU A 29 3.33 10.20 9.26
N PHE A 30 2.05 9.94 9.51
CA PHE A 30 0.94 10.26 8.62
C PHE A 30 0.13 11.42 9.19
N LYS A 31 -0.13 12.43 8.35
CA LYS A 31 -0.91 13.63 8.69
C LYS A 31 -2.05 13.82 7.71
N PHE A 32 -3.27 13.59 8.21
CA PHE A 32 -4.48 13.51 7.38
C PHE A 32 -5.13 14.86 7.07
N ASP A 33 -4.44 15.97 7.37
CA ASP A 33 -4.83 17.33 6.99
C ASP A 33 -4.14 17.81 5.69
N LYS A 34 -3.20 17.02 5.14
CA LYS A 34 -2.38 17.38 3.97
C LYS A 34 -2.22 16.21 2.99
N ASP A 35 -0.97 15.84 2.67
CA ASP A 35 -0.62 14.89 1.60
C ASP A 35 -1.16 13.48 1.82
N ASP A 36 -1.46 13.11 3.06
CA ASP A 36 -2.03 11.82 3.46
C ASP A 36 -3.56 11.84 3.61
N ALA A 37 -4.22 12.98 3.37
CA ALA A 37 -5.68 13.11 3.49
C ALA A 37 -6.43 12.12 2.57
N TYR A 38 -5.82 11.73 1.44
CA TYR A 38 -6.38 10.72 0.54
C TYR A 38 -6.61 9.35 1.21
N LEU A 39 -5.92 9.04 2.32
CA LEU A 39 -6.14 7.80 3.06
C LEU A 39 -7.49 7.77 3.78
N LEU A 40 -8.13 8.93 3.99
CA LEU A 40 -9.47 9.02 4.57
C LEU A 40 -10.55 8.42 3.66
N ASP A 41 -10.28 8.37 2.35
CA ASP A 41 -11.16 7.73 1.35
C ASP A 41 -11.18 6.20 1.45
N HIS A 42 -10.27 5.58 2.22
CA HIS A 42 -10.35 4.15 2.53
C HIS A 42 -11.32 3.93 3.70
N LYS A 43 -12.61 4.15 3.42
CA LYS A 43 -13.68 4.06 4.41
C LYS A 43 -14.41 2.74 4.31
N ILE A 44 -14.55 2.07 5.45
CA ILE A 44 -15.20 0.79 5.60
C ILE A 44 -16.07 0.85 6.85
N ASP A 45 -17.36 0.56 6.71
CA ASP A 45 -18.34 0.49 7.80
C ASP A 45 -18.28 1.75 8.69
N GLY A 46 -18.48 2.91 8.06
CA GLY A 46 -18.47 4.21 8.71
C GLY A 46 -17.09 4.76 9.07
N ARG A 47 -16.02 3.97 8.99
CA ARG A 47 -14.70 4.30 9.55
C ARG A 47 -13.61 4.36 8.49
N SER A 48 -12.78 5.39 8.52
CA SER A 48 -11.54 5.41 7.72
C SER A 48 -10.53 4.45 8.36
N LEU A 49 -10.15 3.40 7.64
CA LEU A 49 -9.18 2.41 8.10
C LEU A 49 -7.87 2.59 7.35
N PHE A 50 -6.74 2.39 8.00
CA PHE A 50 -5.46 2.34 7.30
C PHE A 50 -5.42 1.12 6.37
N PRO A 51 -5.18 1.31 5.06
CA PRO A 51 -5.28 0.22 4.09
C PRO A 51 -4.24 -0.89 4.34
N ALA A 52 -4.63 -2.14 4.08
CA ALA A 52 -3.73 -3.28 4.10
C ALA A 52 -2.49 -3.06 3.22
N THR A 53 -2.69 -2.45 2.06
CA THR A 53 -1.63 -2.14 1.10
C THR A 53 -0.73 -0.99 1.54
N GLY A 54 -1.17 -0.18 2.52
CA GLY A 54 -0.32 0.78 3.20
C GLY A 54 0.83 0.10 3.95
N TYR A 55 0.54 -1.03 4.62
CA TYR A 55 1.56 -1.83 5.30
C TYR A 55 2.57 -2.44 4.32
N ILE A 56 2.10 -2.92 3.17
CA ILE A 56 2.93 -3.44 2.08
C ILE A 56 3.89 -2.34 1.58
N CYS A 57 3.38 -1.14 1.31
CA CYS A 57 4.20 0.01 0.92
C CYS A 57 5.22 0.40 2.00
N LEU A 58 4.83 0.39 3.28
CA LEU A 58 5.74 0.70 4.38
C LEU A 58 6.88 -0.31 4.51
N ALA A 59 6.60 -1.62 4.40
CA ALA A 59 7.63 -2.66 4.41
C ALA A 59 8.60 -2.50 3.22
N TRP A 60 8.08 -2.14 2.06
CA TRP A 60 8.88 -1.87 0.86
C TRP A 60 9.77 -0.63 1.01
N GLU A 61 9.19 0.49 1.47
CA GLU A 61 9.93 1.74 1.75
C GLU A 61 11.03 1.51 2.79
N ALA A 62 10.75 0.75 3.85
CA ALA A 62 11.71 0.40 4.89
C ALA A 62 12.88 -0.44 4.35
N LEU A 63 12.60 -1.47 3.52
CA LEU A 63 13.64 -2.27 2.89
C LEU A 63 14.49 -1.41 1.95
N ALA A 64 13.86 -0.56 1.14
CA ALA A 64 14.56 0.32 0.20
C ALA A 64 15.47 1.31 0.94
N ALA A 65 14.98 1.92 2.02
CA ALA A 65 15.77 2.82 2.87
C ALA A 65 16.99 2.10 3.46
N LYS A 66 16.80 0.87 3.96
CA LYS A 66 17.89 0.03 4.48
C LYS A 66 18.95 -0.31 3.42
N LEU A 67 18.51 -0.58 2.19
CA LEU A 67 19.39 -0.86 1.05
C LEU A 67 19.92 0.42 0.36
N GLN A 68 19.58 1.61 0.87
CA GLN A 68 19.93 2.92 0.29
C GLN A 68 19.48 3.06 -1.17
N LYS A 69 18.29 2.55 -1.48
CA LYS A 69 17.67 2.57 -2.82
C LYS A 69 16.39 3.39 -2.81
N ASN A 70 16.02 3.86 -3.99
CA ASN A 70 14.69 4.42 -4.21
C ASN A 70 13.68 3.27 -4.35
N PHE A 71 12.68 3.23 -3.46
CA PHE A 71 11.66 2.17 -3.52
C PHE A 71 10.92 2.15 -4.87
N LYS A 72 10.71 3.32 -5.50
CA LYS A 72 10.04 3.45 -6.82
C LYS A 72 10.83 2.83 -7.99
N GLU A 73 12.00 2.26 -7.74
CA GLU A 73 12.88 1.65 -8.75
C GLU A 73 13.33 0.25 -8.33
N MET A 74 12.90 -0.21 -7.15
CA MET A 74 13.35 -1.44 -6.54
C MET A 74 12.23 -2.48 -6.56
N PRO A 75 12.34 -3.53 -7.40
CA PRO A 75 11.40 -4.63 -7.37
C PRO A 75 11.43 -5.35 -6.01
N VAL A 76 10.25 -5.72 -5.51
CA VAL A 76 10.10 -6.31 -4.17
C VAL A 76 9.16 -7.51 -4.20
N ALA A 77 9.48 -8.52 -3.39
CA ALA A 77 8.55 -9.58 -3.00
C ALA A 77 8.24 -9.47 -1.51
N ILE A 78 6.94 -9.57 -1.20
CA ILE A 78 6.39 -9.64 0.15
C ILE A 78 5.69 -10.99 0.28
N GLU A 79 6.09 -11.77 1.28
CA GLU A 79 5.61 -13.14 1.50
C GLU A 79 5.05 -13.27 2.92
N ASP A 80 4.13 -14.22 3.12
CA ASP A 80 3.52 -14.53 4.42
C ASP A 80 2.99 -13.28 5.15
N PHE A 81 2.43 -12.35 4.38
CA PHE A 81 1.89 -11.10 4.91
C PHE A 81 0.65 -11.38 5.76
N LYS A 82 0.61 -10.84 6.96
CA LYS A 82 -0.49 -10.99 7.91
C LYS A 82 -0.83 -9.66 8.54
N ILE A 83 -2.12 -9.42 8.69
CA ILE A 83 -2.68 -8.27 9.37
C ILE A 83 -3.20 -8.77 10.72
N HIS A 84 -2.63 -8.22 11.79
CA HIS A 84 -3.03 -8.56 13.16
C HIS A 84 -4.11 -7.62 13.68
N ARG A 85 -4.08 -6.36 13.22
CA ARG A 85 -5.03 -5.33 13.66
C ARG A 85 -5.18 -4.23 12.62
N ALA A 86 -6.41 -3.78 12.41
CA ALA A 86 -6.69 -2.58 11.63
C ALA A 86 -6.42 -1.31 12.47
N ILE A 87 -5.79 -0.32 11.87
CA ILE A 87 -5.66 1.01 12.45
C ILE A 87 -6.85 1.86 11.98
N VAL A 88 -7.58 2.45 12.92
CA VAL A 88 -8.64 3.41 12.61
C VAL A 88 -8.00 4.79 12.50
N ILE A 89 -8.23 5.46 11.37
CA ILE A 89 -7.74 6.82 11.11
C ILE A 89 -8.71 7.82 11.72
N VAL A 90 -8.20 8.70 12.57
CA VAL A 90 -8.92 9.88 13.06
C VAL A 90 -8.26 11.11 12.41
N PRO A 91 -8.99 11.94 11.63
CA PRO A 91 -8.38 13.01 10.83
C PRO A 91 -7.50 14.00 11.61
N SER A 92 -7.83 14.28 12.86
CA SER A 92 -7.10 15.20 13.72
C SER A 92 -5.91 14.58 14.46
N VAL A 93 -5.67 13.27 14.29
CA VAL A 93 -4.66 12.52 15.05
C VAL A 93 -3.53 12.09 14.11
N LEU A 94 -2.30 12.47 14.48
CA LEU A 94 -1.10 12.00 13.81
C LEU A 94 -0.88 10.51 14.12
N ILE A 95 -0.66 9.70 13.10
CA ILE A 95 -0.33 8.28 13.25
C ILE A 95 1.15 8.09 12.94
N LYS A 96 1.89 7.46 13.87
CA LYS A 96 3.29 7.09 13.66
C LYS A 96 3.43 5.59 13.62
N ILE A 97 3.98 5.09 12.53
CA ILE A 97 4.19 3.66 12.29
C ILE A 97 5.68 3.38 12.22
N PHE A 98 6.10 2.33 12.90
CA PHE A 98 7.46 1.80 12.90
C PHE A 98 7.50 0.50 12.11
N VAL A 99 8.60 0.27 11.40
CA VAL A 99 8.86 -0.95 10.63
C VAL A 99 10.23 -1.47 11.03
N ASN A 100 10.23 -2.68 11.56
CA ASN A 100 11.44 -3.41 11.93
C ASN A 100 11.65 -4.54 10.94
N ILE A 101 12.86 -4.65 10.36
CA ILE A 101 13.22 -5.72 9.40
C ILE A 101 14.45 -6.47 9.90
N LEU A 102 14.29 -7.77 10.15
CA LEU A 102 15.38 -8.66 10.53
C LEU A 102 16.30 -8.96 9.34
N ASP A 103 17.56 -8.54 9.44
CA ASP A 103 18.58 -8.59 8.37
C ASP A 103 18.73 -9.96 7.72
N SER A 104 18.77 -11.02 8.53
CA SER A 104 19.09 -12.37 8.05
C SER A 104 17.96 -13.04 7.27
N SER A 105 16.71 -12.70 7.58
CA SER A 105 15.54 -13.41 7.04
C SER A 105 14.65 -12.52 6.17
N GLY A 106 14.75 -11.20 6.30
CA GLY A 106 13.79 -10.26 5.72
C GLY A 106 12.44 -10.25 6.43
N ARG A 107 12.28 -10.96 7.56
CA ARG A 107 11.04 -10.87 8.36
C ARG A 107 10.86 -9.46 8.87
N PHE A 108 9.66 -8.93 8.71
CA PHE A 108 9.32 -7.61 9.16
C PHE A 108 8.13 -7.60 10.12
N GLU A 109 8.13 -6.60 10.98
CA GLU A 109 7.06 -6.27 11.92
C GLU A 109 6.71 -4.79 11.76
N ILE A 110 5.42 -4.50 11.74
CA ILE A 110 4.89 -3.14 11.67
C ILE A 110 4.15 -2.85 12.97
N ILE A 111 4.55 -1.75 13.61
CA ILE A 111 4.11 -1.38 14.96
C ILE A 111 3.51 0.02 14.92
N GLU A 112 2.31 0.17 15.47
CA GLU A 112 1.68 1.46 15.77
C GLU A 112 1.63 1.63 17.28
N GLY A 113 2.22 2.70 17.80
CA GLY A 113 2.42 2.91 19.23
C GLY A 113 3.24 1.79 19.89
N LYS A 114 2.56 0.81 20.49
CA LYS A 114 3.15 -0.38 21.13
C LYS A 114 2.53 -1.70 20.65
N THR A 115 1.72 -1.64 19.59
CA THR A 115 0.92 -2.78 19.12
C THR A 115 1.41 -3.23 17.75
N LEU A 116 1.63 -4.54 17.61
CA LEU A 116 1.90 -5.18 16.32
C LEU A 116 0.63 -5.12 15.47
N VAL A 117 0.70 -4.49 14.31
CA VAL A 117 -0.43 -4.34 13.39
C VAL A 117 -0.32 -5.23 12.16
N ALA A 118 0.90 -5.48 11.69
CA ALA A 118 1.14 -6.38 10.56
C ALA A 118 2.53 -7.01 10.63
N SER A 119 2.71 -8.14 9.95
CA SER A 119 3.99 -8.83 9.82
C SER A 119 4.10 -9.53 8.48
N GLY A 120 5.31 -9.90 8.09
CA GLY A 120 5.55 -10.75 6.93
C GLY A 120 7.03 -10.93 6.66
N ARG A 121 7.38 -11.22 5.42
CA ARG A 121 8.76 -11.26 4.93
C ARG A 121 8.88 -10.38 3.69
N VAL A 122 9.94 -9.57 3.62
CA VAL A 122 10.22 -8.67 2.50
C VAL A 122 11.60 -8.97 1.94
N SER A 123 11.73 -8.98 0.61
CA SER A 123 12.98 -9.22 -0.08
C SER A 123 13.07 -8.45 -1.41
N GLU A 124 14.28 -8.07 -1.81
CA GLU A 124 14.52 -7.46 -3.13
C GLU A 124 14.53 -8.54 -4.22
N CYS A 125 13.78 -8.33 -5.29
CA CYS A 125 13.73 -9.24 -6.44
C CYS A 125 14.49 -8.66 -7.64
N LYS A 126 15.84 -8.74 -7.62
CA LYS A 126 16.68 -8.15 -8.68
C LYS A 126 16.35 -8.62 -10.10
N ASN A 127 16.00 -9.91 -10.24
CA ASN A 127 15.61 -10.51 -11.53
C ASN A 127 14.20 -11.09 -11.39
N MET A 128 13.19 -10.23 -11.37
CA MET A 128 11.81 -10.68 -11.29
C MET A 128 11.39 -11.29 -12.62
N THR A 129 11.38 -12.62 -12.68
CA THR A 129 10.79 -13.34 -13.80
C THR A 129 9.32 -13.55 -13.52
N PHE A 130 8.48 -12.84 -14.27
CA PHE A 130 7.08 -13.20 -14.40
C PHE A 130 7.02 -14.35 -15.40
N GLN A 131 6.70 -15.55 -14.92
CA GLN A 131 6.45 -16.70 -15.81
C GLN A 131 5.11 -16.55 -16.53
N GLU A 132 4.34 -15.53 -16.15
CA GLU A 132 3.01 -15.26 -16.60
C GLU A 132 3.00 -14.51 -17.94
N SER A 133 2.10 -14.92 -18.84
CA SER A 133 1.79 -14.13 -20.03
C SER A 133 1.19 -12.79 -19.66
N ASP A 134 1.46 -11.76 -20.47
CA ASP A 134 0.84 -10.45 -20.32
C ASP A 134 -0.68 -10.56 -20.24
N PRO A 135 -1.33 -9.84 -19.31
CA PRO A 135 -2.77 -9.93 -19.14
C PRO A 135 -3.45 -9.35 -20.37
N LYS A 136 -4.45 -10.07 -20.90
CA LYS A 136 -5.20 -9.67 -22.08
C LYS A 136 -6.65 -9.45 -21.72
N TYR A 137 -7.10 -8.21 -21.90
CA TYR A 137 -8.48 -7.82 -21.68
C TYR A 137 -8.92 -6.90 -22.82
N SER A 138 -10.02 -7.26 -23.46
CA SER A 138 -10.73 -6.46 -24.45
C SER A 138 -12.11 -6.20 -23.87
N GLY A 139 -12.35 -4.97 -23.40
CA GLY A 139 -13.66 -4.56 -22.89
C GLY A 139 -14.72 -4.79 -23.98
N ASN A 140 -15.77 -5.53 -23.64
CA ASN A 140 -16.92 -5.80 -24.51
C ASN A 140 -18.17 -5.17 -23.87
N ASP A 141 -19.30 -5.15 -24.58
CA ASP A 141 -20.60 -4.64 -24.09
C ASP A 141 -21.11 -5.32 -22.79
N LEU A 142 -20.47 -6.42 -22.37
CA LEU A 142 -20.76 -7.17 -21.16
C LEU A 142 -19.80 -6.80 -20.00
N SER A 143 -19.13 -5.65 -20.03
CA SER A 143 -18.34 -5.18 -18.87
C SER A 143 -19.25 -4.51 -17.83
N VAL A 144 -18.88 -4.69 -16.56
CA VAL A 144 -19.47 -3.97 -15.42
C VAL A 144 -18.60 -2.76 -15.15
N SER A 145 -19.22 -1.58 -15.10
CA SER A 145 -18.49 -0.34 -14.84
C SER A 145 -17.96 -0.32 -13.40
N GLY A 146 -16.80 0.32 -13.21
CA GLY A 146 -16.23 0.54 -11.88
C GLY A 146 -17.20 1.26 -10.94
N ARG A 147 -18.00 2.20 -11.47
CA ARG A 147 -19.04 2.89 -10.70
C ARG A 147 -20.03 1.90 -10.11
N ASP A 148 -20.59 1.01 -10.93
CA ASP A 148 -21.58 0.04 -10.48
C ASP A 148 -20.98 -0.94 -9.46
N LEU A 149 -19.71 -1.34 -9.66
CA LEU A 149 -18.97 -2.16 -8.70
C LEU A 149 -18.79 -1.47 -7.34
N TYR A 150 -18.39 -0.19 -7.33
CA TYR A 150 -18.23 0.57 -6.08
C TYR A 150 -19.57 0.89 -5.42
N ASP A 151 -20.65 1.09 -6.18
CA ASP A 151 -22.00 1.26 -5.64
C ASP A 151 -22.48 -0.02 -4.95
N GLU A 152 -22.18 -1.20 -5.50
CA GLU A 152 -22.49 -2.49 -4.86
C GLU A 152 -21.65 -2.72 -3.60
N LEU A 153 -20.35 -2.45 -3.67
CA LEU A 153 -19.44 -2.48 -2.52
C LEU A 153 -19.89 -1.54 -1.40
N LYS A 154 -20.41 -0.36 -1.74
CA LYS A 154 -20.96 0.58 -0.77
C LYS A 154 -22.18 0.02 -0.04
N ARG A 155 -23.04 -0.77 -0.71
CA ARG A 155 -24.19 -1.45 -0.07
C ARG A 155 -23.76 -2.49 0.94
N THR A 156 -22.58 -3.09 0.77
CA THR A 156 -22.03 -4.10 1.69
C THR A 156 -21.15 -3.51 2.78
N GLY A 157 -20.84 -2.21 2.74
CA GLY A 157 -20.11 -1.48 3.79
C GLY A 157 -18.75 -0.92 3.36
N TYR A 158 -18.29 -1.15 2.13
CA TYR A 158 -17.06 -0.54 1.63
C TYR A 158 -17.38 0.83 0.99
N GLU A 159 -17.26 1.87 1.78
CA GLU A 159 -17.57 3.24 1.41
C GLU A 159 -16.38 3.96 0.76
N TYR A 160 -15.71 3.32 -0.18
CA TYR A 160 -14.51 3.88 -0.83
C TYR A 160 -14.78 5.27 -1.43
N GLY A 161 -13.91 6.22 -1.11
CA GLY A 161 -13.90 7.56 -1.68
C GLY A 161 -13.12 7.65 -3.01
N PRO A 162 -13.14 8.81 -3.69
CA PRO A 162 -12.58 9.00 -5.02
C PRO A 162 -11.14 8.52 -5.23
N TYR A 163 -10.26 8.64 -4.23
CA TYR A 163 -8.87 8.20 -4.35
C TYR A 163 -8.71 6.66 -4.37
N PHE A 164 -9.65 5.92 -3.78
CA PHE A 164 -9.67 4.45 -3.74
C PHE A 164 -10.57 3.82 -4.81
N GLN A 165 -11.29 4.63 -5.58
CA GLN A 165 -12.08 4.17 -6.72
C GLN A 165 -11.27 4.13 -8.02
N ASN A 166 -10.28 3.23 -8.10
CA ASN A 166 -9.41 3.12 -9.28
C ASN A 166 -9.80 1.99 -10.25
N LEU A 167 -10.68 1.06 -9.86
CA LEU A 167 -11.23 0.07 -10.79
C LEU A 167 -12.13 0.79 -11.81
N VAL A 168 -11.81 0.65 -13.09
CA VAL A 168 -12.51 1.32 -14.20
C VAL A 168 -13.63 0.45 -14.72
N GLU A 169 -13.36 -0.84 -14.92
CA GLU A 169 -14.34 -1.84 -15.33
C GLU A 169 -13.81 -3.26 -15.05
N SER A 170 -14.72 -4.22 -15.01
CA SER A 170 -14.45 -5.65 -14.93
C SER A 170 -15.36 -6.39 -15.92
N ASN A 171 -14.96 -7.57 -16.40
CA ASN A 171 -15.96 -8.49 -16.96
C ASN A 171 -16.89 -9.02 -15.86
N ILE A 172 -18.04 -9.55 -16.28
CA ILE A 172 -19.03 -10.16 -15.39
C ILE A 172 -18.45 -11.31 -14.57
N GLU A 173 -17.51 -12.07 -15.14
CA GLU A 173 -16.88 -13.20 -14.44
C GLU A 173 -15.87 -12.74 -13.37
N GLY A 174 -15.57 -11.45 -13.26
CA GLY A 174 -14.59 -10.92 -12.32
C GLY A 174 -13.17 -11.44 -12.57
N THR A 175 -12.87 -11.95 -13.76
CA THR A 175 -11.58 -12.54 -14.13
C THR A 175 -10.68 -11.58 -14.91
N GLY A 176 -11.18 -10.48 -15.43
CA GLY A 176 -10.37 -9.46 -16.09
C GLY A 176 -11.01 -8.08 -16.05
N GLY A 177 -10.19 -7.04 -16.12
CA GLY A 177 -10.68 -5.67 -16.03
C GLY A 177 -9.59 -4.63 -16.27
N LEU A 178 -9.95 -3.38 -15.99
CA LEU A 178 -9.07 -2.22 -16.11
C LEU A 178 -8.97 -1.49 -14.77
N VAL A 179 -7.75 -1.18 -14.34
CA VAL A 179 -7.47 -0.32 -13.18
C VAL A 179 -6.72 0.93 -13.62
N MET A 180 -7.08 2.08 -13.06
CA MET A 180 -6.45 3.35 -13.34
C MET A 180 -5.27 3.61 -12.40
N TRP A 181 -4.10 3.93 -12.95
CA TRP A 181 -2.99 4.45 -12.18
C TRP A 181 -3.16 5.96 -11.95
N ARG A 182 -3.15 6.38 -10.67
CA ARG A 182 -3.30 7.80 -10.27
C ARG A 182 -2.13 8.30 -9.41
N ASN A 183 -0.91 7.87 -9.72
CA ASN A 183 0.32 8.29 -9.03
C ASN A 183 0.36 8.01 -7.52
N LYS A 184 -0.45 7.08 -7.01
CA LYS A 184 -0.49 6.66 -5.61
C LYS A 184 -0.47 5.13 -5.55
N TRP A 185 0.59 4.59 -4.94
CA TRP A 185 0.78 3.14 -4.81
C TRP A 185 -0.28 2.49 -3.93
N ILE A 186 -0.56 3.07 -2.75
CA ILE A 186 -1.50 2.47 -1.78
C ILE A 186 -2.88 2.22 -2.40
N PRO A 187 -3.56 3.22 -3.00
CA PRO A 187 -4.89 3.00 -3.56
C PRO A 187 -4.89 2.15 -4.84
N PHE A 188 -3.79 2.17 -5.62
CA PHE A 188 -3.65 1.30 -6.80
C PHE A 188 -3.55 -0.17 -6.37
N LEU A 189 -2.65 -0.48 -5.44
CA LEU A 189 -2.50 -1.83 -4.89
C LEU A 189 -3.78 -2.28 -4.18
N ASP A 190 -4.48 -1.36 -3.49
CA ASP A 190 -5.74 -1.68 -2.82
C ASP A 190 -6.82 -2.10 -3.82
N SER A 191 -6.88 -1.45 -4.99
CA SER A 191 -7.79 -1.84 -6.07
C SER A 191 -7.45 -3.22 -6.64
N LEU A 192 -6.16 -3.59 -6.68
CA LEU A 192 -5.76 -4.96 -7.05
C LEU A 192 -6.21 -5.95 -5.97
N LEU A 193 -6.00 -5.64 -4.70
CA LEU A 193 -6.43 -6.49 -3.58
C LEU A 193 -7.94 -6.70 -3.58
N LEU A 194 -8.71 -5.63 -3.77
CA LEU A 194 -10.16 -5.67 -3.94
C LEU A 194 -10.57 -6.58 -5.10
N PHE A 195 -9.94 -6.40 -6.27
CA PHE A 195 -10.27 -7.19 -7.46
C PHE A 195 -9.93 -8.67 -7.28
N PHE A 196 -8.73 -8.99 -6.80
CA PHE A 196 -8.24 -10.36 -6.67
C PHE A 196 -8.82 -11.12 -5.47
N GLY A 197 -9.09 -10.42 -4.37
CA GLY A 197 -9.49 -11.04 -3.11
C GLY A 197 -10.98 -10.95 -2.80
N LEU A 198 -11.63 -9.81 -3.07
CA LEU A 198 -12.98 -9.54 -2.55
C LEU A 198 -14.07 -9.66 -3.61
N LEU A 199 -13.78 -9.33 -4.87
CA LEU A 199 -14.75 -9.47 -5.98
C LEU A 199 -14.82 -10.90 -6.55
N SER A 200 -14.10 -11.87 -5.96
CA SER A 200 -14.02 -13.26 -6.43
C SER A 200 -15.04 -14.18 -5.79
N ASP A 201 -15.49 -13.84 -4.59
CA ASP A 201 -16.19 -14.76 -3.72
C ASP A 201 -17.59 -14.19 -3.44
N ASP A 202 -18.64 -15.03 -3.44
CA ASP A 202 -19.99 -14.72 -2.93
C ASP A 202 -20.01 -14.41 -1.41
N LEU A 203 -18.84 -14.17 -0.84
CA LEU A 203 -18.67 -13.82 0.55
C LEU A 203 -19.08 -12.36 0.72
N GLY A 204 -19.96 -12.12 1.69
CA GLY A 204 -20.38 -10.78 2.06
C GLY A 204 -19.22 -9.91 2.57
N PHE A 205 -19.51 -8.98 3.48
CA PHE A 205 -18.51 -8.08 4.02
C PHE A 205 -17.30 -8.83 4.65
N CYS A 206 -16.09 -8.64 4.09
CA CYS A 206 -14.86 -9.34 4.44
C CYS A 206 -13.65 -8.39 4.46
N LEU A 207 -12.81 -8.49 5.48
CA LEU A 207 -11.55 -7.73 5.52
C LEU A 207 -10.37 -8.64 5.17
N PRO A 208 -9.39 -8.15 4.38
CA PRO A 208 -8.14 -8.88 4.17
C PRO A 208 -7.46 -9.17 5.51
N THR A 209 -7.08 -10.43 5.73
CA THR A 209 -6.31 -10.86 6.91
C THR A 209 -4.83 -11.08 6.59
N GLY A 210 -4.47 -11.09 5.30
CA GLY A 210 -3.11 -11.33 4.84
C GLY A 210 -3.05 -11.72 3.37
N ALA A 211 -1.85 -12.10 2.92
CA ALA A 211 -1.64 -12.73 1.62
C ALA A 211 -0.37 -13.59 1.64
N LEU A 212 -0.34 -14.61 0.79
CA LEU A 212 0.80 -15.50 0.68
C LEU A 212 1.98 -14.86 -0.04
N SER A 213 1.74 -14.14 -1.14
CA SER A 213 2.80 -13.51 -1.92
C SER A 213 2.28 -12.29 -2.69
N PHE A 214 3.02 -11.19 -2.61
CA PHE A 214 2.89 -10.02 -3.48
C PHE A 214 4.24 -9.74 -4.13
N LYS A 215 4.25 -9.63 -5.45
CA LYS A 215 5.43 -9.25 -6.23
C LYS A 215 5.15 -7.94 -6.94
N ILE A 216 6.00 -6.94 -6.74
CA ILE A 216 5.80 -5.59 -7.28
C ILE A 216 7.06 -5.20 -8.04
N ASP A 217 6.92 -4.96 -9.35
CA ASP A 217 7.95 -4.36 -10.17
C ASP A 217 7.55 -2.93 -10.55
N PRO A 218 8.13 -1.90 -9.93
CA PRO A 218 7.81 -0.52 -10.28
C PRO A 218 8.29 -0.12 -11.67
N ASN A 219 9.26 -0.83 -12.26
CA ASN A 219 9.80 -0.50 -13.57
C ASN A 219 8.83 -0.89 -14.68
N LEU A 220 8.03 -1.94 -14.46
CA LEU A 220 6.94 -2.30 -15.38
C LEU A 220 5.82 -1.26 -15.37
N LEU A 221 5.51 -0.67 -14.21
CA LEU A 221 4.46 0.36 -14.12
C LEU A 221 4.82 1.64 -14.91
N LYS A 222 6.10 1.98 -15.02
CA LYS A 222 6.58 3.10 -15.86
C LYS A 222 6.26 2.91 -17.35
N LEU A 223 6.10 1.65 -17.78
CA LEU A 223 5.84 1.27 -19.15
C LEU A 223 4.34 1.09 -19.44
N LEU A 224 3.50 1.06 -18.39
CA LEU A 224 2.08 0.80 -18.53
C LEU A 224 1.31 2.08 -18.91
N PRO A 225 0.28 1.96 -19.77
CA PRO A 225 -0.65 3.06 -20.01
C PRO A 225 -1.41 3.40 -18.72
N ALA A 226 -1.95 4.62 -18.66
CA ALA A 226 -2.69 5.11 -17.48
C ALA A 226 -3.83 4.18 -17.03
N ARG A 227 -4.38 3.38 -17.95
CA ARG A 227 -5.28 2.26 -17.65
C ARG A 227 -4.49 0.96 -17.81
N THR A 228 -4.30 0.26 -16.71
CA THR A 228 -3.60 -1.02 -16.66
C THR A 228 -4.60 -2.17 -16.76
N VAL A 229 -4.32 -3.12 -17.64
CA VAL A 229 -5.10 -4.36 -17.74
C VAL A 229 -4.76 -5.26 -16.56
N ILE A 230 -5.79 -5.80 -15.92
CA ILE A 230 -5.68 -6.77 -14.84
C ILE A 230 -6.44 -8.05 -15.21
N GLN A 231 -5.92 -9.21 -14.79
CA GLN A 231 -6.52 -10.50 -15.10
C GLN A 231 -6.25 -11.50 -13.98
N LYS A 232 -7.32 -12.11 -13.42
CA LYS A 232 -7.22 -13.29 -12.57
C LYS A 232 -6.80 -14.46 -13.43
N LYS A 233 -5.89 -15.27 -12.91
CA LYS A 233 -5.65 -16.58 -13.50
C LYS A 233 -6.73 -17.52 -13.01
N GLY A 234 -7.33 -18.27 -13.94
CA GLY A 234 -8.18 -19.40 -13.56
C GLY A 234 -7.38 -20.35 -12.67
N HIS A 235 -8.04 -20.94 -11.68
CA HIS A 235 -7.47 -22.08 -10.97
C HIS A 235 -7.05 -23.11 -12.03
N CYS A 236 -5.75 -23.28 -12.24
CA CYS A 236 -5.27 -24.53 -12.79
C CYS A 236 -5.60 -25.58 -11.72
N CYS A 237 -6.77 -26.21 -11.85
CA CYS A 237 -6.97 -27.53 -11.28
C CYS A 237 -5.89 -28.42 -11.91
N SER A 238 -4.73 -28.50 -11.25
CA SER A 238 -3.82 -29.61 -11.42
C SER A 238 -4.61 -30.87 -11.04
N LYS A 239 -5.00 -31.63 -12.06
CA LYS A 239 -5.40 -33.03 -11.90
C LYS A 239 -4.24 -33.83 -11.31
#